data_AF-A0A162HAF7-F1
#
_entry.id   AF-A0A162HAF7-F1
#
_cell.length_a   1.000
_cell.length_b   1.000
_cell.length_c   1.000
_cell.angle_alpha   90.00
_cell.angle_beta   90.00
_cell.angle_gamma   90.00
#
_symmetry.space_group_name_H-M   'P 1'
#
loop_
_entity.id
_entity.type
_entity.pdbx_description
1 polymer ?
#
loop_
_entity_poly.entity_id
_entity_poly.type
_entity_poly.pdbx_seq_one_letter_code
_entity_poly.pdbx_strand_id
1 'polypeptide(L)'
;MKKEKMLRINEVSQVTQISRNTLYRYMRNDTLPYTELDGVRFIKAKDLKLIKPNNKRNRNNDESVLKELKELKEEVKSLHVTVTKLTHLLTQKEGVTVTPKVTQIDTQKVTQKSYNGNYEQRKQAVRDKLFPILDAYKEKGQGYPSTKDLAIEADISRGTCRKYRSEWEELQEKGSI
;
A
#
# COMPACT_ATOMS: atom_id res chain seq x y z
N MET A 1 28.50 -9.44 22.21
CA MET A 1 27.57 -10.13 21.28
C MET A 1 26.56 -9.11 20.75
N LYS A 2 26.46 -8.90 19.44
CA LYS A 2 25.43 -8.02 18.85
C LYS A 2 24.08 -8.73 18.93
N LYS A 3 23.09 -8.14 19.62
CA LYS A 3 21.72 -8.66 19.64
C LYS A 3 21.18 -8.63 18.20
N GLU A 4 20.86 -9.79 17.62
CA GLU A 4 20.21 -9.84 16.31
C GLU A 4 18.82 -9.18 16.42
N LYS A 5 18.59 -8.11 15.65
CA LYS A 5 17.30 -7.42 15.63
C LYS A 5 16.24 -8.32 15.00
N MET A 6 15.27 -8.72 15.80
CA MET A 6 14.06 -9.44 15.37
C MET A 6 12.98 -8.41 15.04
N LEU A 7 12.26 -8.62 13.94
CA LEU A 7 11.17 -7.75 13.49
C LEU A 7 9.87 -8.54 13.43
N ARG A 8 8.79 -7.96 13.94
CA ARG A 8 7.43 -8.52 13.79
C ARG A 8 7.00 -8.43 12.34
N ILE A 9 6.07 -9.29 11.92
CA ILE A 9 5.55 -9.30 10.54
C ILE A 9 4.97 -7.94 10.12
N ASN A 10 4.34 -7.23 11.04
CA ASN A 10 3.82 -5.88 10.77
C ASN A 10 4.94 -4.89 10.44
N GLU A 11 6.06 -4.93 11.17
CA GLU A 11 7.23 -4.08 10.93
C GLU A 11 7.91 -4.46 9.61
N VAL A 12 8.03 -5.76 9.34
CA VAL A 12 8.58 -6.28 8.07
C VAL A 12 7.73 -5.80 6.91
N SER A 13 6.41 -5.82 7.03
CA SER A 13 5.48 -5.34 6.01
C SER A 13 5.66 -3.85 5.73
N GLN A 14 5.88 -3.04 6.77
CA GLN A 14 6.16 -1.60 6.63
C GLN A 14 7.52 -1.33 5.97
N VAL A 15 8.56 -2.07 6.35
CA VAL A 15 9.91 -1.86 5.81
C VAL A 15 10.02 -2.33 4.36
N THR A 16 9.43 -3.48 4.05
CA THR A 16 9.58 -4.12 2.72
C THR A 16 8.48 -3.72 1.73
N GLN A 17 7.44 -3.01 2.18
CA GLN A 17 6.25 -2.68 1.40
C GLN A 17 5.54 -3.92 0.80
N ILE A 18 5.79 -5.10 1.38
CA ILE A 18 5.17 -6.35 0.96
C ILE A 18 4.02 -6.67 1.92
N SER A 19 2.89 -7.06 1.35
CA SER A 19 1.70 -7.39 2.14
C SER A 19 1.95 -8.56 3.09
N ARG A 20 1.35 -8.51 4.28
CA ARG A 20 1.43 -9.59 5.28
C ARG A 20 1.08 -10.95 4.69
N ASN A 21 0.06 -11.03 3.84
CA ASN A 21 -0.32 -12.27 3.15
C ASN A 21 0.81 -12.84 2.27
N THR A 22 1.55 -11.97 1.59
CA THR A 22 2.69 -12.39 0.78
C THR A 22 3.84 -12.87 1.66
N LEU A 23 4.10 -12.18 2.77
CA LEU A 23 5.10 -12.62 3.76
C LEU A 23 4.74 -13.99 4.34
N TYR A 24 3.48 -14.22 4.71
CA TYR A 24 3.01 -15.53 5.17
C TYR A 24 3.12 -16.62 4.11
N ARG A 25 2.91 -16.27 2.83
CA ARG A 25 3.12 -17.21 1.72
C ARG A 25 4.61 -17.57 1.57
N TYR A 26 5.52 -16.62 1.75
CA TYR A 26 6.96 -16.91 1.74
C TYR A 26 7.37 -17.80 2.91
N MET A 27 6.78 -17.60 4.09
CA MET A 27 7.00 -18.51 5.23
C MET A 27 6.46 -19.91 4.97
N ARG A 28 5.25 -20.02 4.38
CA ARG A 28 4.64 -21.32 4.06
C ARG A 28 5.44 -22.10 3.02
N ASN A 29 6.11 -21.40 2.11
CA ASN A 29 6.91 -22.00 1.05
C ASN A 29 8.38 -22.15 1.46
N ASP A 30 8.72 -22.01 2.75
CA ASP A 30 10.07 -22.09 3.31
C ASP A 30 11.11 -21.14 2.67
N THR A 31 10.65 -20.10 1.96
CA THR A 31 11.54 -19.09 1.36
C THR A 31 11.91 -17.96 2.32
N LEU A 32 11.17 -17.80 3.42
CA LEU A 32 11.42 -16.80 4.45
C LEU A 32 11.44 -17.45 5.84
N PRO A 33 12.62 -17.56 6.48
CA PRO A 33 12.73 -18.09 7.84
C PRO A 33 12.02 -17.18 8.83
N TYR A 34 11.37 -17.78 9.82
CA TYR A 34 10.76 -17.06 10.93
C TYR A 34 10.91 -17.85 12.23
N THR A 35 10.75 -17.16 13.36
CA THR A 35 10.66 -17.74 14.69
C THR A 35 9.32 -17.35 15.29
N GLU A 36 8.63 -18.31 15.90
CA GLU A 36 7.36 -18.05 16.59
C GLU A 36 7.61 -18.05 18.10
N LEU A 37 7.17 -16.98 18.77
CA LEU A 37 7.23 -16.81 20.22
C LEU A 37 5.86 -16.30 20.67
N ASP A 38 5.20 -17.01 21.58
CA ASP A 38 3.88 -16.68 22.11
C ASP A 38 2.82 -16.42 21.01
N GLY A 39 2.86 -17.21 19.93
CA GLY A 39 1.96 -17.06 18.77
C GLY A 39 2.26 -15.87 17.87
N VAL A 40 3.35 -15.12 18.13
CA VAL A 40 3.80 -14.00 17.30
C VAL A 40 5.01 -14.43 16.47
N ARG A 41 4.92 -14.19 15.16
CA ARG A 41 6.01 -14.50 14.22
C ARG A 41 6.98 -13.35 14.06
N PHE A 42 8.26 -13.68 14.15
CA PHE A 42 9.38 -12.76 14.03
C PHE A 42 10.31 -13.20 12.90
N ILE A 43 10.84 -12.22 12.18
CA ILE A 43 11.86 -12.42 11.14
C ILE A 43 13.12 -11.71 11.58
N LYS A 44 14.28 -12.35 11.41
CA LYS A 44 15.56 -11.68 11.67
C LYS A 44 15.82 -10.64 10.58
N ALA A 45 16.31 -9.47 10.97
CA ALA A 45 16.60 -8.40 10.00
C ALA A 45 17.51 -8.85 8.84
N LYS A 46 18.43 -9.80 9.09
CA LYS A 46 19.32 -10.37 8.06
C LYS A 46 18.59 -11.17 6.97
N ASP A 47 17.42 -11.72 7.29
CA ASP A 47 16.64 -12.58 6.39
C ASP A 47 15.70 -11.75 5.50
N LEU A 48 15.56 -10.44 5.74
CA LEU A 48 14.83 -9.52 4.87
C LEU A 48 15.38 -9.48 3.44
N LYS A 49 16.68 -9.74 3.27
CA LYS A 49 17.33 -9.79 1.94
C LYS A 49 16.80 -10.93 1.05
N LEU A 50 16.20 -11.95 1.65
CA LEU A 50 15.58 -13.08 0.92
C LEU A 50 14.26 -12.66 0.28
N ILE A 51 13.66 -11.58 0.77
CA ILE A 51 12.41 -11.04 0.29
C ILE A 51 12.69 -10.24 -0.97
N LYS A 52 12.64 -10.91 -2.14
CA LYS A 52 12.71 -10.21 -3.42
C LYS A 52 11.36 -9.51 -3.66
N PRO A 53 11.34 -8.17 -3.84
CA PRO A 53 10.14 -7.50 -4.26
C PRO A 53 9.75 -8.06 -5.63
N ASN A 54 8.49 -8.50 -5.75
CA ASN A 54 7.96 -9.03 -7.01
C ASN A 54 7.70 -7.85 -7.97
N ASN A 55 8.77 -7.24 -8.47
CA ASN A 55 8.74 -6.10 -9.39
C ASN A 55 8.32 -6.50 -10.82
N LYS A 56 7.69 -7.66 -11.01
CA LYS A 56 7.21 -8.10 -12.33
C LYS A 56 6.02 -7.29 -12.86
N ARG A 57 5.39 -6.43 -12.04
CA ARG A 57 4.24 -5.61 -12.47
C ARG A 57 4.55 -4.13 -12.77
N ASN A 58 5.78 -3.64 -12.60
CA ASN A 58 6.08 -2.22 -12.80
C ASN A 58 7.27 -1.89 -13.71
N ARG A 59 7.88 -2.86 -14.41
CA ARG A 59 9.03 -2.55 -15.29
C ARG A 59 8.72 -1.50 -16.36
N ASN A 60 7.50 -1.46 -16.88
CA ASN A 60 7.11 -0.49 -17.92
C ASN A 60 6.86 0.92 -17.36
N ASN A 61 6.44 1.04 -16.08
CA ASN A 61 6.29 2.34 -15.42
C ASN A 61 7.63 2.85 -14.89
N ASP A 62 8.50 1.95 -14.41
CA ASP A 62 9.82 2.31 -13.89
C ASP A 62 10.71 2.91 -14.99
N GLU A 63 10.65 2.40 -16.24
CA GLU A 63 11.39 2.99 -17.37
C GLU A 63 10.88 4.39 -17.77
N SER A 64 9.56 4.62 -17.77
CA SER A 64 8.99 5.96 -18.04
C SER A 64 9.38 6.95 -16.95
N VAL A 65 9.26 6.55 -15.68
CA VAL A 65 9.63 7.38 -14.52
C VAL A 65 11.14 7.66 -14.52
N LEU A 66 11.98 6.69 -14.87
CA LEU A 66 13.42 6.90 -14.99
C LEU A 66 13.78 7.85 -16.13
N LYS A 67 13.03 7.81 -17.24
CA LYS A 67 13.19 8.74 -18.36
C LYS A 67 12.76 10.16 -17.96
N GLU A 68 11.59 10.31 -17.34
CA GLU A 68 11.08 11.59 -16.82
C GLU A 68 12.02 12.18 -15.75
N LEU A 69 12.57 11.35 -14.85
CA LEU A 69 13.57 11.79 -13.87
C LEU A 69 14.88 12.24 -14.52
N LYS A 70 15.30 11.59 -15.61
CA LYS A 70 16.49 11.98 -16.36
C LYS A 70 16.27 13.31 -17.07
N GLU A 71 15.11 13.50 -17.71
CA GLU A 71 14.72 14.75 -18.35
C GLU A 71 14.64 15.89 -17.33
N LEU A 72 13.98 15.66 -16.18
CA LEU A 72 13.89 16.63 -15.09
C LEU A 72 15.28 16.98 -14.52
N LYS A 73 16.19 16.01 -14.41
CA LYS A 73 17.55 16.25 -13.93
C LYS A 73 18.35 17.13 -14.90
N GLU A 74 18.19 16.92 -16.20
CA GLU A 74 18.83 17.77 -17.20
C GLU A 74 18.20 19.18 -17.24
N GLU A 75 16.89 19.28 -17.06
CA GLU A 75 16.20 20.57 -16.95
C GLU A 75 16.67 21.36 -15.71
N VAL A 76 16.76 20.72 -14.55
CA VAL A 76 17.28 21.35 -13.32
C VAL A 76 18.73 21.81 -13.50
N LYS A 77 19.58 21.03 -14.19
CA LYS A 77 20.95 21.47 -14.50
C LYS A 77 20.95 22.69 -15.43
N SER A 78 20.12 22.67 -16.48
CA SER A 78 19.99 23.78 -17.42
C SER A 78 19.52 25.06 -16.73
N LEU A 79 18.50 24.96 -15.87
CA LEU A 79 18.01 26.05 -15.04
C LEU A 79 19.08 26.54 -14.08
N HIS A 80 19.81 25.63 -13.42
CA HIS A 80 20.92 26.00 -12.53
C HIS A 80 21.98 26.82 -13.29
N VAL A 81 22.44 26.33 -14.45
CA VAL A 81 23.41 27.05 -15.29
C VAL A 81 22.89 28.42 -15.72
N THR A 82 21.60 28.51 -16.08
CA THR A 82 20.96 29.76 -16.51
C THR A 82 20.88 30.76 -15.35
N VAL A 83 20.44 30.31 -14.17
CA VAL A 83 20.39 31.13 -12.96
C VAL A 83 21.79 31.58 -12.55
N THR A 84 22.79 30.71 -12.58
CA THR A 84 24.19 31.06 -12.28
C THR A 84 24.75 32.08 -13.25
N LYS A 85 24.47 31.95 -14.56
CA LYS A 85 24.86 32.96 -15.56
C LYS A 85 24.17 34.30 -15.33
N LEU A 86 22.87 34.29 -15.04
CA LEU A 86 22.11 35.51 -14.74
C LEU A 86 22.59 36.20 -13.46
N THR A 87 22.85 35.44 -12.39
CA THR A 87 23.43 35.99 -11.15
C THR A 87 24.83 36.54 -11.39
N HIS A 88 25.66 35.84 -12.17
CA HIS A 88 27.00 36.33 -12.50
C HIS A 88 26.95 37.64 -13.29
N LEU A 89 26.08 37.73 -14.31
CA LEU A 89 25.87 38.95 -15.09
C LEU A 89 25.29 40.11 -14.26
N LEU A 90 24.41 39.81 -13.30
CA LEU A 90 23.89 40.81 -12.35
C LEU A 90 24.99 41.32 -11.41
N THR A 91 25.83 40.42 -10.85
CA THR A 91 26.95 40.81 -9.99
C THR A 91 28.08 41.53 -10.72
N GLN A 92 28.18 41.39 -12.05
CA GLN A 92 29.13 42.13 -12.87
C GLN A 92 28.61 43.51 -13.31
N LYS A 93 27.29 43.68 -13.45
CA LYS A 93 26.68 44.96 -13.84
C LYS A 93 26.41 45.90 -12.67
N GLU A 94 26.25 45.37 -11.46
CA GLU A 94 26.11 46.15 -10.24
C GLU A 94 26.98 45.50 -9.18
N GLY A 95 27.84 46.28 -8.52
CA GLY A 95 28.66 45.86 -7.38
C GLY A 95 27.80 45.54 -6.15
N VAL A 96 26.88 44.60 -6.30
CA VAL A 96 25.87 44.23 -5.32
C VAL A 96 26.11 42.78 -4.95
N THR A 97 26.74 42.60 -3.79
CA THR A 97 26.78 41.34 -3.05
C THR A 97 25.35 40.93 -2.66
N VAL A 98 24.71 40.12 -3.49
CA VAL A 98 23.44 39.46 -3.13
C VAL A 98 23.78 38.20 -2.36
N THR A 99 23.70 38.27 -1.04
CA THR A 99 23.70 37.07 -0.18
C THR A 99 22.45 36.24 -0.46
N PRO A 100 22.56 34.93 -0.79
CA PRO A 100 21.39 34.10 -1.02
C PRO A 100 20.69 33.86 0.32
N LYS A 101 19.55 34.52 0.52
CA LYS A 101 18.65 34.19 1.63
C LYS A 101 17.98 32.85 1.29
N VAL A 102 18.53 31.77 1.82
CA VAL A 102 17.92 30.43 1.75
C VAL A 102 16.65 30.47 2.59
N THR A 103 15.53 30.75 1.95
CA THR A 103 14.22 30.60 2.59
C THR A 103 13.99 29.10 2.75
N GLN A 104 14.04 28.62 4.00
CA GLN A 104 13.66 27.25 4.33
C GLN A 104 12.21 27.05 3.86
N ILE A 105 12.03 26.20 2.85
CA ILE A 105 10.73 25.71 2.46
C ILE A 105 10.38 24.65 3.48
N ASP A 106 9.45 24.97 4.39
CA ASP A 106 8.82 24.00 5.27
C ASP A 106 8.20 22.90 4.40
N THR A 107 8.87 21.76 4.34
CA THR A 107 8.30 20.56 3.75
C THR A 107 7.24 20.08 4.73
N GLN A 108 5.99 20.49 4.49
CA GLN A 108 4.86 19.90 5.18
C GLN A 108 4.94 18.39 4.97
N LYS A 109 5.29 17.68 6.05
CA LYS A 109 5.11 16.23 6.12
C LYS A 109 3.66 15.97 5.78
N VAL A 110 3.41 15.37 4.62
CA VAL A 110 2.13 14.74 4.31
C VAL A 110 1.95 13.66 5.36
N THR A 111 1.22 13.98 6.42
CA THR A 111 0.77 13.04 7.42
C THR A 111 -0.17 12.09 6.70
N GLN A 112 0.35 10.95 6.23
CA GLN A 112 -0.49 9.81 5.94
C GLN A 112 -1.24 9.50 7.23
N LYS A 113 -2.53 9.88 7.26
CA LYS A 113 -3.42 9.57 8.37
C LYS A 113 -3.35 8.06 8.58
N SER A 114 -2.79 7.67 9.73
CA SER A 114 -2.87 6.32 10.26
C SER A 114 -4.34 5.95 10.35
N TYR A 115 -4.82 5.11 9.42
CA TYR A 115 -6.20 4.65 9.39
C TYR A 115 -6.39 3.51 10.41
N ASN A 116 -6.36 3.89 11.68
CA ASN A 116 -6.98 3.18 12.80
C ASN A 116 -8.28 3.93 13.09
N GLY A 117 -9.47 3.35 13.16
CA GLY A 117 -9.85 1.96 13.10
C GLY A 117 -11.29 1.92 13.58
N ASN A 118 -12.21 1.56 12.69
CA ASN A 118 -13.45 0.94 13.14
C ASN A 118 -13.79 -0.18 12.16
N TYR A 119 -13.04 -1.27 12.32
CA TYR A 119 -13.17 -2.47 11.49
C TYR A 119 -14.61 -3.00 11.54
N GLU A 120 -15.25 -2.96 12.70
CA GLU A 120 -16.64 -3.38 12.87
C GLU A 120 -17.64 -2.48 12.12
N GLN A 121 -17.46 -1.16 12.12
CA GLN A 121 -18.32 -0.28 11.31
C GLN A 121 -18.19 -0.56 9.80
N ARG A 122 -16.97 -0.81 9.31
CA ARG A 122 -16.75 -1.19 7.91
C ARG A 122 -17.32 -2.57 7.60
N LYS A 123 -17.23 -3.50 8.55
CA LYS A 123 -17.82 -4.83 8.46
C LYS A 123 -19.34 -4.73 8.33
N GLN A 124 -19.96 -3.91 9.18
CA GLN A 124 -21.40 -3.70 9.19
C GLN A 124 -21.89 -3.02 7.91
N ALA A 125 -21.21 -1.96 7.45
CA ALA A 125 -21.55 -1.29 6.20
C ALA A 125 -21.50 -2.21 4.97
N VAL A 126 -20.62 -3.22 4.97
CA VAL A 126 -20.57 -4.24 3.91
C VAL A 126 -21.74 -5.22 4.02
N ARG A 127 -22.10 -5.66 5.24
CA ARG A 127 -23.27 -6.53 5.47
C ARG A 127 -24.57 -5.84 5.08
N ASP A 128 -24.75 -4.59 5.48
CA ASP A 128 -25.96 -3.81 5.22
C ASP A 128 -26.22 -3.63 3.70
N LYS A 129 -25.17 -3.62 2.89
CA LYS A 129 -25.27 -3.58 1.42
C LYS A 129 -25.50 -4.95 0.79
N LEU A 130 -24.80 -5.98 1.30
CA LEU A 130 -24.70 -7.28 0.62
C LEU A 130 -25.83 -8.25 1.00
N PHE A 131 -26.23 -8.26 2.27
CA PHE A 131 -27.17 -9.25 2.80
C PHE A 131 -28.58 -9.06 2.23
N PRO A 132 -29.13 -7.83 2.12
CA PRO A 132 -30.46 -7.64 1.53
C PRO A 132 -30.55 -8.11 0.07
N ILE A 133 -29.46 -7.95 -0.69
CA ILE A 133 -29.37 -8.44 -2.06
C ILE A 133 -29.46 -9.98 -2.04
N LEU A 134 -28.62 -10.64 -1.24
CA LEU A 134 -28.62 -12.10 -1.13
C LEU A 134 -29.96 -12.66 -0.64
N ASP A 135 -30.61 -12.00 0.32
CA ASP A 135 -31.95 -12.35 0.80
C ASP A 135 -32.98 -12.25 -0.34
N ALA A 136 -32.94 -11.18 -1.13
CA ALA A 136 -33.85 -11.00 -2.27
C ALA A 136 -33.69 -12.08 -3.37
N TYR A 137 -32.47 -12.58 -3.62
CA TYR A 137 -32.26 -13.71 -4.53
C TYR A 137 -32.81 -15.01 -3.94
N LYS A 138 -32.62 -15.25 -2.64
CA LYS A 138 -33.15 -16.42 -1.93
C LYS A 138 -34.68 -16.43 -1.95
N GLU A 139 -35.33 -15.32 -1.65
CA GLU A 139 -36.80 -15.19 -1.66
C GLU A 139 -37.40 -15.40 -3.06
N LYS A 140 -36.69 -15.00 -4.12
CA LYS A 140 -37.12 -15.20 -5.51
C LYS A 140 -36.93 -16.63 -6.03
N GLY A 141 -36.30 -17.52 -5.26
CA GLY A 141 -35.94 -18.88 -5.70
C GLY A 141 -34.96 -18.90 -6.88
N GLN A 142 -34.39 -17.76 -7.25
CA GLN A 142 -33.33 -17.65 -8.24
C GLN A 142 -32.04 -17.99 -7.50
N GLY A 143 -31.46 -19.15 -7.80
CA GLY A 143 -30.19 -19.57 -7.18
C GLY A 143 -29.15 -18.44 -7.13
N TYR A 144 -28.23 -18.54 -6.19
CA TYR A 144 -27.36 -17.41 -5.82
C TYR A 144 -26.63 -16.74 -6.99
N PRO A 145 -26.56 -15.40 -7.03
CA PRO A 145 -25.90 -14.68 -8.10
C PRO A 145 -24.39 -14.98 -8.13
N SER A 146 -23.80 -14.87 -9.32
CA SER A 146 -22.35 -14.97 -9.47
C SER A 146 -21.65 -13.91 -8.62
N THR A 147 -20.46 -14.22 -8.11
CA THR A 147 -19.65 -13.24 -7.36
C THR A 147 -19.29 -12.01 -8.19
N LYS A 148 -19.39 -12.10 -9.53
CA LYS A 148 -19.24 -10.95 -10.43
C LYS A 148 -20.45 -10.03 -10.36
N ASP A 149 -21.64 -10.61 -10.49
CA ASP A 149 -22.89 -9.84 -10.59
C ASP A 149 -23.22 -9.21 -9.23
N LEU A 150 -22.99 -9.97 -8.15
CA LEU A 150 -23.11 -9.49 -6.78
C LEU A 150 -22.15 -8.32 -6.46
N ALA A 151 -20.96 -8.30 -7.06
CA ALA A 151 -20.00 -7.22 -6.87
C ALA A 151 -20.41 -5.93 -7.59
N ILE A 152 -21.05 -6.06 -8.75
CA ILE A 152 -21.60 -4.94 -9.51
C ILE A 152 -22.82 -4.36 -8.79
N GLU A 153 -23.72 -5.23 -8.33
CA GLU A 153 -24.98 -4.83 -7.69
C GLU A 153 -24.76 -4.20 -6.31
N ALA A 154 -23.82 -4.74 -5.52
CA ALA A 154 -23.52 -4.23 -4.18
C ALA A 154 -22.52 -3.06 -4.16
N ASP A 155 -21.89 -2.75 -5.30
CA ASP A 155 -20.74 -1.82 -5.40
C ASP A 155 -19.61 -2.16 -4.40
N ILE A 156 -19.22 -3.44 -4.37
CA ILE A 156 -18.24 -4.00 -3.44
C ILE A 156 -17.27 -4.90 -4.19
N SER A 157 -15.99 -4.92 -3.77
CA SER A 157 -14.98 -5.77 -4.43
C SER A 157 -15.36 -7.25 -4.40
N ARG A 158 -15.08 -7.97 -5.50
CA ARG A 158 -15.39 -9.41 -5.65
C ARG A 158 -14.83 -10.27 -4.51
N GLY A 159 -13.64 -9.96 -4.03
CA GLY A 159 -13.01 -10.67 -2.90
C GLY A 159 -13.75 -10.45 -1.58
N THR A 160 -14.25 -9.23 -1.37
CA THR A 160 -15.10 -8.89 -0.23
C THR A 160 -16.45 -9.61 -0.35
N CYS A 161 -17.13 -9.53 -1.50
CA CYS A 161 -18.40 -10.26 -1.72
C CYS A 161 -18.27 -11.75 -1.45
N ARG A 162 -17.19 -12.40 -1.91
CA ARG A 162 -16.96 -13.82 -1.65
C ARG A 162 -16.88 -14.15 -0.16
N LYS A 163 -16.12 -13.35 0.60
CA LYS A 163 -15.93 -13.56 2.05
C LYS A 163 -17.25 -13.40 2.81
N TYR A 164 -18.00 -12.33 2.54
CA TYR A 164 -19.21 -12.01 3.29
C TYR A 164 -20.42 -12.84 2.82
N ARG A 165 -20.40 -13.36 1.59
CA ARG A 165 -21.38 -14.35 1.15
C ARG A 165 -21.27 -15.66 1.94
N SER A 166 -20.06 -16.19 2.12
CA SER A 166 -19.88 -17.40 2.96
C SER A 166 -20.32 -17.15 4.41
N GLU A 167 -20.04 -15.96 4.95
CA GLU A 167 -20.52 -15.57 6.29
C GLU A 167 -22.06 -15.50 6.37
N TRP A 168 -22.74 -15.02 5.31
CA TRP A 168 -24.19 -15.03 5.24
C TRP A 168 -24.76 -16.46 5.13
N GLU A 169 -24.15 -17.32 4.30
CA GLU A 169 -24.55 -18.73 4.14
C GLU A 169 -24.48 -19.47 5.50
N GLU A 170 -23.39 -19.27 6.27
CA GLU A 170 -23.24 -19.83 7.63
C GLU A 170 -24.30 -19.33 8.62
N LEU A 171 -24.73 -18.07 8.52
CA LEU A 171 -25.78 -17.50 9.38
C LEU A 171 -27.16 -18.08 9.07
N GLN A 172 -27.43 -18.36 7.79
CA GLN A 172 -28.69 -18.97 7.35
C GLN A 172 -28.80 -20.44 7.79
N GLU A 173 -27.70 -21.18 7.80
CA GLU A 173 -27.65 -22.56 8.32
C GLU A 173 -27.86 -22.60 9.84
N LYS A 174 -27.28 -21.65 10.58
CA LYS A 174 -27.43 -21.58 12.04
C LYS A 174 -28.80 -21.05 12.51
N GLY A 175 -29.49 -20.28 11.66
CA GLY A 175 -30.84 -19.78 11.93
C GLY A 175 -31.97 -20.75 11.54
N SER A 176 -31.65 -21.94 11.00
CA SER A 176 -32.62 -22.97 10.60
C SER A 176 -32.79 -24.09 11.64
N ILE A 177 -32.60 -23.79 12.94
CA ILE A 177 -32.96 -24.69 14.06
C ILE A 177 -34.25 -24.18 14.71
#